data_AF-A0A7X2HLX8-F1
#
_entry.id   AF-A0A7X2HLX8-F1
#
_cell.length_a   1.000
_cell.length_b   1.000
_cell.length_c   1.000
_cell.angle_alpha   90.00
_cell.angle_beta   90.00
_cell.angle_gamma   90.00
#
_symmetry.space_group_name_H-M   'P 1'
#
loop_
_entity.id
_entity.type
_entity.pdbx_description
1 polymer ?
#
loop_
_entity_poly.entity_id
_entity_poly.type
_entity_poly.pdbx_seq_one_letter_code
_entity_poly.pdbx_strand_id
1 'polypeptide(L)'
;MRRSALLASHDPLAAGQGDFEHFERRAVLMLQEQEFFIRKAIGWVLRSTCKKTPLRTIGFVERHAGEMSALTFREATRALEPSQQQRLQRLRANR
;
A
#
# COMPACT_ATOMS: atom_id res chain seq x y z
N MET A 1 16.81 -6.67 7.12
CA MET A 1 15.93 -7.82 6.80
C MET A 1 14.46 -7.45 6.55
N ARG A 2 13.82 -6.58 7.35
CA ARG A 2 12.38 -6.24 7.22
C ARG A 2 11.95 -5.71 5.84
N ARG A 3 12.70 -4.75 5.29
CA ARG A 3 12.46 -4.20 3.94
C ARG A 3 12.52 -5.26 2.84
N SER A 4 13.49 -6.18 2.92
CA SER A 4 13.68 -7.23 1.92
C SER A 4 12.45 -8.16 1.83
N ALA A 5 11.80 -8.45 2.96
CA ALA A 5 10.59 -9.26 2.99
C ALA A 5 9.39 -8.59 2.26
N LEU A 6 9.27 -7.26 2.33
CA LEU A 6 8.26 -6.53 1.57
C LEU A 6 8.57 -6.54 0.07
N LEU A 7 9.83 -6.29 -0.29
CA LEU A 7 10.26 -6.24 -1.69
C LEU A 7 10.20 -7.60 -2.39
N ALA A 8 10.39 -8.71 -1.67
CA ALA A 8 10.23 -10.05 -2.23
C ALA A 8 8.82 -10.31 -2.76
N SER A 9 7.81 -9.60 -2.26
CA SER A 9 6.42 -9.71 -2.74
C SER A 9 6.11 -8.80 -3.94
N HIS A 10 7.01 -7.89 -4.30
CA HIS A 10 6.76 -6.84 -5.28
C HIS A 10 6.43 -7.40 -6.67
N ASP A 11 7.34 -8.18 -7.27
CA ASP A 11 7.22 -8.59 -8.67
C ASP A 11 6.02 -9.51 -8.92
N PRO A 12 5.74 -10.53 -8.07
CA PRO A 12 4.54 -11.35 -8.22
C PRO A 12 3.26 -10.51 -8.14
N LEU A 13 3.14 -9.63 -7.15
CA LEU A 13 1.95 -8.79 -6.95
C LEU A 13 1.78 -7.77 -8.08
N ALA A 14 2.88 -7.20 -8.58
CA ALA A 14 2.87 -6.31 -9.74
C ALA A 14 2.39 -7.01 -11.02
N ALA A 15 2.65 -8.30 -11.16
CA ALA A 15 2.13 -9.14 -12.24
C ALA A 15 0.65 -9.56 -12.04
N GLY A 16 0.01 -9.18 -10.92
CA GLY A 16 -1.33 -9.62 -10.55
C GLY A 16 -1.37 -11.04 -9.96
N GLN A 17 -0.20 -11.61 -9.68
CA GLN A 17 -0.01 -12.93 -9.09
C GLN A 17 0.42 -12.79 -7.61
N GLY A 18 0.71 -13.90 -6.94
CA GLY A 18 1.24 -13.87 -5.58
C GLY A 18 0.20 -13.64 -4.48
N ASP A 19 0.67 -13.85 -3.24
CA ASP A 19 -0.14 -13.84 -2.03
C ASP A 19 -0.18 -12.42 -1.43
N PHE A 20 -1.25 -11.69 -1.78
CA PHE A 20 -1.48 -10.36 -1.25
C PHE A 20 -1.77 -10.37 0.25
N GLU A 21 -2.44 -11.41 0.75
CA GLU A 21 -2.79 -11.52 2.16
C GLU A 21 -1.52 -11.65 3.01
N HIS A 22 -0.56 -12.43 2.53
CA HIS A 22 0.74 -12.56 3.17
C HIS A 22 1.55 -11.25 3.18
N PHE A 23 1.51 -10.49 2.08
CA PHE A 23 2.08 -9.14 2.05
C PHE A 23 1.35 -8.22 3.04
N GLU A 24 0.01 -8.22 3.04
CA GLU A 24 -0.83 -7.37 3.89
C GLU A 24 -0.52 -7.61 5.38
N ARG A 25 -0.48 -8.87 5.83
CA ARG A 25 -0.14 -9.22 7.23
C ARG A 25 1.22 -8.64 7.65
N ARG A 26 2.22 -8.64 6.77
CA ARG A 26 3.54 -8.06 7.04
C ARG A 26 3.52 -6.54 7.00
N ALA A 27 2.85 -5.96 6.01
CA ALA A 27 2.78 -4.51 5.81
C ALA A 27 2.09 -3.83 7.00
N VAL A 28 0.98 -4.38 7.51
CA VAL A 28 0.23 -3.85 8.66
C VAL A 28 1.12 -3.72 9.89
N LEU A 29 1.92 -4.75 10.21
CA LEU A 29 2.87 -4.72 11.33
C LEU A 29 3.95 -3.63 11.20
N MET A 30 4.13 -3.07 10.00
CA MET A 30 5.15 -2.08 9.68
C MET A 30 4.58 -0.69 9.36
N LEU A 31 3.26 -0.48 9.45
CA LEU A 31 2.65 0.82 9.10
C LEU A 31 3.08 1.96 10.04
N GLN A 32 3.30 1.63 11.31
CA GLN A 32 3.74 2.58 12.35
C GLN A 32 5.25 2.81 12.37
N GLU A 33 6.03 2.04 11.60
CA GLU A 33 7.48 2.21 11.53
C GLU A 33 7.84 3.60 11.00
N GLN A 34 8.90 4.19 11.56
CA GLN A 34 9.34 5.53 11.16
C GLN A 34 10.38 5.53 10.03
N GLU A 35 10.95 4.37 9.75
CA GLU A 35 11.99 4.24 8.72
C GLU A 35 11.43 4.58 7.33
N PHE A 36 12.05 5.60 6.71
CA PHE A 36 11.65 6.12 5.40
C PHE A 36 11.54 5.01 4.34
N PHE A 37 12.51 4.10 4.29
CA PHE A 37 12.56 3.06 3.27
C PHE A 37 11.49 1.98 3.44
N ILE A 38 11.03 1.72 4.66
CA ILE A 38 9.91 0.80 4.92
C ILE A 38 8.61 1.41 4.42
N ARG A 39 8.32 2.66 4.81
CA ARG A 39 7.15 3.41 4.34
C ARG A 39 7.08 3.47 2.81
N LYS A 40 8.23 3.75 2.18
CA LYS A 40 8.36 3.79 0.72
C LYS A 40 8.18 2.42 0.07
N ALA A 41 8.72 1.34 0.67
CA ALA A 41 8.56 -0.01 0.15
C ALA A 41 7.10 -0.47 0.15
N ILE A 42 6.36 -0.25 1.26
CA ILE A 42 4.93 -0.57 1.35
C ILE A 42 4.15 0.16 0.25
N GLY A 43 4.35 1.48 0.14
CA GLY A 43 3.68 2.29 -0.87
C GLY A 43 4.01 1.85 -2.30
N TRP A 44 5.26 1.48 -2.57
CA TRP A 44 5.67 1.01 -3.91
C TRP A 44 5.02 -0.31 -4.30
N VAL A 45 4.98 -1.31 -3.39
CA VAL A 45 4.31 -2.59 -3.65
C VAL A 45 2.83 -2.36 -3.92
N LEU A 46 2.15 -1.54 -3.11
CA LEU A 46 0.73 -1.20 -3.31
C LEU A 46 0.48 -0.48 -4.64
N ARG A 47 1.34 0.48 -5.01
CA ARG A 47 1.26 1.21 -6.29
C ARG A 47 1.41 0.27 -7.48
N SER A 48 2.36 -0.66 -7.41
CA SER A 48 2.59 -1.63 -8.49
C SER A 48 1.45 -2.64 -8.60
N THR A 49 0.96 -3.15 -7.47
CA THR A 49 -0.21 -4.06 -7.40
C THR A 49 -1.46 -3.44 -8.02
N CYS A 50 -1.66 -2.14 -7.77
CA CYS A 50 -2.82 -1.40 -8.24
C CYS A 50 -2.99 -1.42 -9.77
N LYS A 51 -1.89 -1.51 -10.53
CA LYS A 51 -1.92 -1.50 -12.00
C LYS A 51 -2.64 -2.72 -12.58
N LYS A 52 -2.62 -3.86 -11.88
CA LYS A 52 -3.27 -5.10 -12.31
C LYS A 52 -4.52 -5.41 -11.50
N THR A 53 -4.47 -5.14 -10.19
CA THR A 53 -5.56 -5.48 -9.25
C THR A 53 -5.87 -4.28 -8.35
N PRO A 54 -6.47 -3.21 -8.90
CA PRO A 54 -6.70 -1.96 -8.17
C PRO A 54 -7.52 -2.15 -6.89
N LEU A 55 -8.49 -3.08 -6.91
CA LEU A 55 -9.34 -3.39 -5.75
C LEU A 55 -8.54 -3.86 -4.52
N ARG A 56 -7.41 -4.57 -4.70
CA ARG A 56 -6.55 -4.99 -3.58
C ARG A 56 -5.93 -3.80 -2.89
N THR A 57 -5.35 -2.88 -3.67
CA THR A 57 -4.76 -1.65 -3.15
C THR A 57 -5.80 -0.74 -2.52
N ILE A 58 -6.96 -0.56 -3.16
CA ILE A 58 -8.06 0.25 -2.62
C ILE A 58 -8.51 -0.31 -1.28
N GLY A 59 -8.83 -1.61 -1.21
CA GLY A 59 -9.30 -2.24 0.02
C GLY A 59 -8.28 -2.14 1.17
N PHE A 60 -6.98 -2.30 0.89
CA PHE A 60 -5.93 -2.12 1.88
C PHE A 60 -5.88 -0.68 2.41
N VAL A 61 -5.94 0.33 1.51
CA VAL A 61 -5.96 1.73 1.91
C VAL A 61 -7.23 2.07 2.69
N GLU A 62 -8.39 1.59 2.27
CA GLU A 62 -9.65 1.81 3.00
C GLU A 62 -9.61 1.24 4.42
N ARG A 63 -8.97 0.09 4.63
CA ARG A 63 -8.83 -0.49 5.98
C ARG A 63 -7.82 0.26 6.84
N HIS A 64 -6.70 0.71 6.28
CA HIS A 64 -5.54 1.15 7.07
C HIS A 64 -5.13 2.61 6.88
N ALA A 65 -5.91 3.44 6.16
CA ALA A 65 -5.53 4.82 5.84
C ALA A 65 -5.16 5.70 7.06
N GLY A 66 -5.81 5.49 8.20
CA GLY A 66 -5.53 6.22 9.45
C GLY A 66 -4.18 5.85 10.07
N GLU A 67 -3.71 4.62 9.85
CA GLU A 67 -2.44 4.12 10.36
C GLU A 67 -1.26 4.46 9.42
N MET A 68 -1.56 4.75 8.15
CA MET A 68 -0.54 5.05 7.15
C MET A 68 0.12 6.39 7.40
N SER A 69 1.46 6.39 7.32
CA SER A 69 2.20 7.64 7.11
C SER A 69 1.71 8.37 5.85
N ALA A 70 1.85 9.70 5.83
CA ALA A 70 1.51 10.49 4.64
C ALA A 70 2.28 10.05 3.39
N LEU A 71 3.53 9.62 3.56
CA LEU A 71 4.34 9.07 2.46
C LEU A 71 3.78 7.75 1.92
N THR A 72 3.47 6.80 2.82
CA THR A 72 2.92 5.49 2.43
C THR A 72 1.62 5.66 1.66
N PHE A 73 0.71 6.48 2.18
CA PHE A 73 -0.57 6.76 1.54
C PHE A 73 -0.37 7.37 0.14
N ARG A 74 0.44 8.43 0.04
CA ARG A 74 0.69 9.12 -1.24
C ARG A 74 1.29 8.18 -2.29
N GLU A 75 2.23 7.33 -1.90
CA GLU A 75 2.83 6.37 -2.84
C GLU A 75 1.82 5.30 -3.25
N ALA A 76 1.07 4.73 -2.30
CA ALA A 76 0.09 3.68 -2.55
C ALA A 76 -1.03 4.12 -3.51
N THR A 77 -1.50 5.36 -3.37
CA THR A 77 -2.63 5.88 -4.18
C THR A 77 -2.19 6.49 -5.51
N ARG A 78 -0.88 6.65 -5.76
CA ARG A 78 -0.35 7.40 -6.91
C ARG A 78 -0.77 6.88 -8.29
N ALA A 79 -1.08 5.60 -8.39
CA ALA A 79 -1.48 4.94 -9.64
C ALA A 79 -3.01 4.77 -9.79
N LEU A 80 -3.81 5.23 -8.81
CA LEU A 80 -5.27 5.17 -8.87
C LEU A 80 -5.82 6.32 -9.71
N GLU A 81 -7.05 6.16 -10.19
CA GLU A 81 -7.77 7.24 -10.86
C GLU A 81 -8.00 8.43 -9.92
N PRO A 82 -8.03 9.68 -10.42
CA PRO A 82 -8.20 10.87 -9.59
C PRO A 82 -9.43 10.81 -8.67
N SER A 83 -10.54 10.26 -9.16
CA SER A 83 -11.78 10.08 -8.40
C SER A 83 -11.60 9.13 -7.20
N GLN A 84 -10.86 8.04 -7.40
CA GLN A 84 -10.53 7.09 -6.34
C GLN A 84 -9.56 7.69 -5.32
N GLN A 85 -8.54 8.43 -5.78
CA GLN A 85 -7.61 9.13 -4.90
C GLN A 85 -8.35 10.13 -4.01
N GLN A 86 -9.25 10.93 -4.59
CA GLN A 86 -10.02 11.93 -3.84
C GLN A 86 -10.94 11.27 -2.81
N ARG A 87 -11.61 10.16 -3.16
CA ARG A 87 -12.41 9.38 -2.21
C ARG A 87 -11.56 8.88 -1.04
N LEU A 88 -10.41 8.27 -1.30
CA LEU A 88 -9.52 7.74 -0.26
C LEU A 88 -8.94 8.86 0.62
N GLN A 89 -8.64 10.02 0.03
CA GLN A 89 -8.16 11.18 0.78
C GLN A 89 -9.23 11.70 1.75
N ARG A 90 -10.50 11.77 1.33
CA ARG A 90 -11.63 12.13 2.20
C ARG A 90 -11.83 11.09 3.31
N LEU A 91 -11.75 9.80 2.98
CA LEU A 91 -11.84 8.72 3.96
C LEU A 91 -10.75 8.85 5.03
N ARG A 92 -9.51 9.14 4.62
CA ARG A 92 -8.39 9.34 5.54
C ARG A 92 -8.55 10.55 6.44
N ALA A 93 -9.14 11.64 5.94
CA ALA A 93 -9.37 12.85 6.73
C ALA A 93 -10.46 12.68 7.81
N ASN A 94 -11.35 11.70 7.64
CA ASN A 94 -12.46 11.42 8.55
C ASN A 94 -12.11 10.37 9.63
N ARG A 95 -10.85 9.96 9.75
CA ARG A 95 -10.35 9.03 10.76
C ARG A 95 -9.32 9.71 11.65
#